data_AF-A0A969XKI0-F1
#
_entry.id   AF-A0A969XKI0-F1
#
_cell.length_a   1.000
_cell.length_b   1.000
_cell.length_c   1.000
_cell.angle_alpha   90.00
_cell.angle_beta   90.00
_cell.angle_gamma   90.00
#
_symmetry.space_group_name_H-M   'P 1'
#
loop_
_entity.id
_entity.type
_entity.pdbx_description
1 polymer ?
#
loop_
_entity_poly.entity_id
_entity_poly.type
_entity_poly.pdbx_seq_one_letter_code
_entity_poly.pdbx_strand_id
1 'polypeptide(L)'
;MLSCEHCQERLPEFVADGEPATPATAYLREHLVTCAACADLLERLRHVEDALHAYPQPAAPPALAARIVDEVAAAPRREPASWQWLPWDIGVPMLVLVVAIVVATLSAPPQAFHGGPVVDISPTTEEWNAVLDGWTSGLARQTDADPFLTLWIGGSILAAIVGIAVGLSAWRRADDASHELLQVRVERVSEWFDGIIGRTT
;
A
#
# COMPACT_ATOMS: atom_id res chain seq x y z
N MET A 1 19.18 5.13 -4.91
CA MET A 1 20.49 4.59 -4.50
C MET A 1 20.31 3.99 -3.12
N LEU A 2 20.41 2.67 -2.98
CA LEU A 2 20.43 2.03 -1.66
C LEU A 2 21.69 2.43 -0.90
N SER A 3 21.58 2.66 0.41
CA SER A 3 22.76 2.82 1.26
C SER A 3 23.43 1.47 1.51
N CYS A 4 24.76 1.47 1.66
CA CYS A 4 25.51 0.26 1.99
C CYS A 4 25.03 -0.35 3.32
N GLU A 5 24.70 0.48 4.31
CA GLU A 5 24.18 0.04 5.61
C GLU A 5 22.91 -0.81 5.46
N HIS A 6 21.93 -0.33 4.68
CA HIS A 6 20.69 -1.06 4.44
C HIS A 6 20.91 -2.37 3.68
N CYS A 7 21.87 -2.39 2.74
CA CYS A 7 22.27 -3.60 2.04
C CYS A 7 22.89 -4.62 3.00
N GLN A 8 23.79 -4.17 3.89
CA GLN A 8 24.48 -5.03 4.87
C GLN A 8 23.53 -5.66 5.89
N GLU A 9 22.47 -4.95 6.30
CA GLU A 9 21.46 -5.49 7.22
C GLU A 9 20.67 -6.65 6.60
N ARG A 10 20.38 -6.60 5.29
CA ARG A 10 19.55 -7.60 4.59
C ARG A 10 20.35 -8.72 3.94
N LEU A 11 21.66 -8.55 3.77
CA LEU A 11 22.53 -9.56 3.16
C LEU A 11 22.52 -10.92 3.87
N PRO A 12 22.55 -11.01 5.22
CA PRO A 12 22.53 -12.30 5.92
C PRO A 12 21.28 -13.12 5.64
N GLU A 13 20.11 -12.49 5.68
CA GLU A 13 18.82 -13.12 5.35
C GLU A 13 18.81 -13.57 3.89
N PHE A 14 19.26 -12.71 2.96
CA PHE A 14 19.34 -13.03 1.54
C PHE A 14 20.21 -14.26 1.24
N VAL A 15 21.33 -14.44 1.96
CA VAL A 15 22.19 -15.64 1.82
C VAL A 15 21.56 -16.87 2.47
N ALA A 16 20.97 -16.73 3.66
CA ALA A 16 20.30 -17.83 4.35
C ALA A 16 19.11 -18.39 3.55
N ASP A 17 18.42 -17.54 2.80
CA ASP A 17 17.31 -17.93 1.91
C ASP A 17 17.78 -18.54 0.57
N GLY A 18 19.09 -18.65 0.34
CA GLY A 18 19.65 -19.21 -0.89
C GLY A 18 19.61 -18.27 -2.09
N GLU A 19 19.71 -16.96 -1.84
CA GLU A 19 19.80 -15.90 -2.86
C GLU A 19 18.66 -15.91 -3.89
N PRO A 20 17.39 -15.81 -3.43
CA PRO A 20 16.24 -15.96 -4.31
C PRO A 20 16.21 -14.85 -5.36
N ALA A 21 15.98 -15.22 -6.63
CA ALA A 21 15.93 -14.28 -7.76
C ALA A 21 14.54 -13.62 -7.91
N THR A 22 14.01 -13.05 -6.84
CA THR A 22 12.70 -12.39 -6.82
C THR A 22 12.80 -10.89 -7.17
N PRO A 23 11.68 -10.23 -7.53
CA PRO A 23 11.65 -8.79 -7.72
C PRO A 23 12.09 -8.03 -6.45
N ALA A 24 11.69 -8.53 -5.28
CA ALA A 24 12.06 -7.96 -3.99
C ALA A 24 13.56 -7.98 -3.70
N THR A 25 14.34 -8.91 -4.27
CA THR A 25 15.80 -8.95 -4.07
C THR A 25 16.57 -8.33 -5.22
N ALA A 26 15.88 -7.83 -6.27
CA ALA A 26 16.53 -7.26 -7.45
C ALA A 26 17.43 -6.07 -7.10
N TYR A 27 17.00 -5.22 -6.17
CA TYR A 27 17.77 -4.05 -5.73
C TYR A 27 19.06 -4.43 -4.99
N LEU A 28 19.07 -5.54 -4.24
CA LEU A 28 20.27 -6.05 -3.56
C LEU A 28 21.30 -6.50 -4.59
N ARG A 29 20.86 -7.28 -5.58
CA ARG A 29 21.72 -7.78 -6.66
C ARG A 29 22.31 -6.64 -7.49
N GLU A 30 21.53 -5.61 -7.79
CA GLU A 30 22.03 -4.42 -8.49
C GLU A 30 23.11 -3.68 -7.68
N HIS A 31 22.89 -3.53 -6.37
CA HIS A 31 23.90 -2.92 -5.49
C HIS A 31 25.18 -3.76 -5.40
N LEU A 32 25.07 -5.09 -5.35
CA LEU A 32 26.22 -6.00 -5.29
C LEU A 32 27.12 -5.93 -6.52
N VAL A 33 26.56 -5.64 -7.71
CA VAL A 33 27.34 -5.42 -8.94
C VAL A 33 28.16 -4.13 -8.87
N THR A 34 27.68 -3.13 -8.13
CA THR A 34 28.28 -1.79 -8.09
C THR A 34 29.17 -1.54 -6.87
N CYS A 35 28.94 -2.26 -5.76
CA CYS A 35 29.65 -2.08 -4.50
C CYS A 35 30.51 -3.29 -4.14
N ALA A 36 31.83 -3.17 -4.34
CA ALA A 36 32.79 -4.23 -4.03
C ALA A 36 32.82 -4.62 -2.53
N ALA A 37 32.56 -3.67 -1.62
CA ALA A 37 32.54 -3.95 -0.18
C ALA A 37 31.36 -4.86 0.21
N CYS A 38 30.18 -4.63 -0.36
CA CYS A 38 29.01 -5.49 -0.13
C CYS A 38 29.19 -6.86 -0.81
N ALA A 39 29.85 -6.91 -1.96
CA ALA A 39 30.20 -8.18 -2.62
C ALA A 39 31.18 -9.03 -1.79
N ASP A 40 32.20 -8.42 -1.17
CA ASP A 40 33.12 -9.12 -0.26
C ASP A 40 32.41 -9.65 0.98
N LEU A 41 31.48 -8.87 1.54
CA LEU A 41 30.65 -9.32 2.66
C LEU A 41 29.76 -10.53 2.28
N LEU A 42 29.17 -10.50 1.08
CA LEU A 42 28.36 -11.60 0.55
C LEU A 42 29.16 -12.91 0.53
N GLU A 43 30.39 -12.87 0.03
CA GLU A 43 31.24 -14.05 -0.06
C GLU A 43 31.60 -14.61 1.32
N ARG A 44 31.89 -13.73 2.29
CA ARG A 44 32.12 -14.15 3.68
C ARG A 44 30.89 -14.82 4.29
N LEU A 45 29.70 -14.30 4.02
CA LEU A 45 28.45 -14.88 4.51
C LEU A 45 28.17 -16.25 3.88
N ARG A 46 28.41 -16.41 2.57
CA ARG A 46 28.33 -17.72 1.90
C ARG A 46 29.25 -18.76 2.54
N HIS A 47 30.50 -18.38 2.82
CA HIS A 47 31.43 -19.27 3.50
C HIS A 47 30.94 -19.70 4.89
N VAL A 48 30.32 -18.80 5.64
CA VAL A 48 29.74 -19.13 6.95
C VAL A 48 28.55 -20.08 6.78
N GLU A 49 27.66 -19.80 5.83
CA GLU A 49 26.47 -20.61 5.58
C GLU A 49 26.82 -22.02 5.09
N ASP A 50 27.81 -22.13 4.20
CA ASP A 50 28.36 -23.41 3.74
C ASP A 50 28.96 -24.21 4.90
N ALA A 51 29.68 -23.54 5.81
CA ALA A 51 30.25 -24.19 7.00
C ALA A 51 29.16 -24.67 7.98
N LEU A 52 28.07 -23.92 8.12
CA LEU A 52 26.90 -24.32 8.91
C LEU A 52 26.18 -25.52 8.27
N HIS A 53 26.02 -25.53 6.94
CA HIS A 53 25.42 -26.64 6.21
C HIS A 53 26.27 -27.90 6.26
N ALA A 54 27.60 -27.77 6.26
CA ALA A 54 28.53 -28.89 6.42
C ALA A 54 28.57 -29.44 7.85
N TYR A 55 28.00 -28.73 8.82
CA TYR A 55 27.99 -29.17 10.20
C TYR A 55 27.14 -30.45 10.35
N PRO A 56 27.64 -31.50 11.01
CA PRO A 56 26.93 -32.76 11.13
C PRO A 56 25.61 -32.57 11.87
N GLN A 57 24.51 -32.72 11.15
CA GLN A 57 23.18 -32.64 11.74
C GLN A 57 22.83 -33.95 12.45
N PRO A 58 22.28 -33.90 13.67
CA PRO A 58 21.77 -35.10 14.32
C PRO A 58 20.63 -35.68 13.48
N ALA A 59 20.60 -37.00 13.36
CA ALA A 59 19.52 -37.68 12.64
C ALA A 59 18.17 -37.34 13.28
N ALA A 60 17.24 -36.82 12.46
CA ALA A 60 15.89 -36.55 12.91
C ALA A 60 15.18 -37.86 13.30
N PRO A 61 14.37 -37.87 14.38
CA PRO A 61 13.56 -39.03 14.73
C PRO A 61 12.62 -39.40 13.57
N PRO A 62 12.50 -40.69 13.21
CA PRO A 62 11.72 -41.11 12.03
C PRO A 62 10.22 -40.76 12.13
N ALA A 63 9.70 -40.65 13.35
CA ALA A 63 8.31 -40.24 13.60
C ALA A 63 8.09 -38.72 13.53
N LEU A 64 9.15 -37.91 13.51
CA LEU A 64 9.04 -36.45 13.54
C LEU A 64 8.39 -35.90 12.26
N ALA A 65 8.79 -36.41 11.09
CA ALA A 65 8.24 -35.98 9.82
C ALA A 65 6.72 -36.22 9.74
N ALA A 66 6.27 -37.40 10.14
CA ALA A 66 4.85 -37.73 10.19
C ALA A 66 4.08 -36.80 11.14
N ARG A 67 4.62 -36.55 12.34
CA ARG A 67 4.02 -35.62 13.31
C ARG A 67 3.93 -34.20 12.78
N ILE A 68 4.94 -33.70 12.09
CA ILE A 68 4.92 -32.35 11.50
C ILE A 68 3.84 -32.28 10.41
N VAL A 69 3.76 -33.29 9.54
CA VAL A 69 2.73 -33.34 8.49
C VAL A 69 1.33 -33.38 9.08
N ASP A 70 1.11 -34.20 10.11
CA ASP A 70 -0.16 -34.29 10.81
C ASP A 70 -0.52 -32.96 11.50
N GLU A 71 0.44 -32.31 12.15
CA GLU A 71 0.24 -31.01 12.81
C GLU A 71 -0.05 -29.90 11.79
N VAL A 72 0.66 -29.86 10.65
CA VAL A 72 0.42 -28.89 9.58
C VAL A 72 -0.93 -29.14 8.90
N ALA A 73 -1.33 -30.40 8.75
CA ALA A 73 -2.64 -30.76 8.19
C ALA A 73 -3.79 -30.45 9.16
N ALA A 74 -3.57 -30.63 10.47
CA ALA A 74 -4.53 -30.32 11.52
C ALA A 74 -4.58 -28.84 11.89
N ALA A 75 -3.52 -28.08 11.60
CA ALA A 75 -3.48 -26.65 11.81
C ALA A 75 -4.60 -25.99 10.98
N PRO A 76 -5.46 -25.17 11.62
CA PRO A 76 -6.49 -24.45 10.88
C PRO A 76 -5.78 -23.56 9.86
N ARG A 77 -5.98 -23.84 8.56
CA ARG A 77 -5.63 -22.87 7.53
C ARG A 77 -6.35 -21.57 7.90
N ARG A 78 -5.61 -20.47 7.97
CA ARG A 78 -6.21 -19.13 7.92
C ARG A 78 -6.77 -18.92 6.52
N GLU A 79 -7.83 -19.67 6.19
CA GLU A 79 -8.68 -19.32 5.08
C GLU A 79 -9.45 -18.06 5.53
N PRO A 80 -9.46 -16.98 4.74
CA PRO A 80 -10.36 -15.88 5.03
C PRO A 80 -11.75 -16.47 5.17
N ALA A 81 -12.38 -16.26 6.34
CA ALA A 81 -13.66 -16.85 6.66
C ALA A 81 -14.62 -16.63 5.48
N SER A 82 -15.38 -17.64 5.06
CA SER A 82 -16.24 -17.57 3.87
C SER A 82 -17.31 -16.46 3.92
N TRP A 83 -17.49 -15.80 5.07
CA TRP A 83 -18.30 -14.60 5.27
C TRP A 83 -17.57 -13.27 5.01
N GLN A 84 -16.25 -13.28 4.85
CA GLN A 84 -15.41 -12.12 4.50
C GLN A 84 -15.23 -12.02 2.98
N TRP A 85 -16.32 -12.09 2.22
CA TRP A 85 -16.28 -11.84 0.77
C TRP A 85 -15.72 -10.45 0.42
N LEU A 86 -15.75 -9.53 1.38
CA LEU A 86 -15.10 -8.22 1.28
C LEU A 86 -14.08 -8.11 2.42
N PRO A 87 -12.76 -8.00 2.12
CA PRO A 87 -11.74 -7.73 3.12
C PRO A 87 -12.16 -6.47 3.88
N TRP A 88 -12.27 -6.53 5.20
CA TRP A 88 -12.68 -5.38 6.02
C TRP A 88 -11.77 -4.16 5.77
N ASP A 89 -10.50 -4.41 5.42
CA ASP A 89 -9.52 -3.40 5.05
C ASP A 89 -9.88 -2.59 3.80
N ILE A 90 -10.70 -3.14 2.89
CA ILE A 90 -11.15 -2.48 1.66
C ILE A 90 -12.64 -2.09 1.76
N GLY A 91 -13.45 -2.95 2.38
CA GLY A 91 -14.90 -2.77 2.47
C GLY A 91 -15.30 -1.55 3.31
N VAL A 92 -14.66 -1.32 4.45
CA VAL A 92 -14.94 -0.16 5.30
C VAL A 92 -14.59 1.16 4.63
N PRO A 93 -13.37 1.38 4.11
CA PRO A 93 -13.06 2.65 3.46
C PRO A 93 -13.93 2.90 2.22
N MET A 94 -14.26 1.86 1.45
CA MET A 94 -15.13 1.99 0.27
C MET A 94 -16.58 2.34 0.68
N LEU A 95 -17.11 1.70 1.73
CA LEU A 95 -18.41 2.05 2.31
C LEU A 95 -18.44 3.48 2.84
N VAL A 96 -17.41 3.89 3.59
CA VAL A 96 -17.28 5.26 4.12
C VAL A 96 -17.22 6.27 2.97
N LEU A 97 -16.48 5.99 1.90
CA LEU A 97 -16.43 6.83 0.71
C LEU A 97 -17.79 6.95 0.03
N VAL A 98 -18.49 5.83 -0.19
CA VAL A 98 -19.82 5.82 -0.81
C VAL A 98 -20.82 6.58 0.04
N VAL A 99 -20.81 6.37 1.37
CA VAL A 99 -21.67 7.11 2.30
C VAL A 99 -21.32 8.60 2.26
N ALA A 100 -20.04 8.96 2.28
CA ALA A 100 -19.63 10.36 2.20
C ALA A 100 -20.10 11.02 0.89
N ILE A 101 -19.99 10.32 -0.25
CA ILE A 101 -20.51 10.78 -1.54
C ILE A 101 -22.02 10.96 -1.45
N VAL A 102 -22.77 9.94 -1.04
CA VAL A 102 -24.25 10.00 -0.97
C VAL A 102 -24.72 11.13 -0.06
N VAL A 103 -24.12 11.26 1.12
CA VAL A 103 -24.46 12.33 2.06
C VAL A 103 -24.11 13.67 1.42
N ALA A 104 -22.96 13.81 0.74
CA ALA A 104 -22.60 15.03 0.01
C ALA A 104 -23.54 15.37 -1.14
N THR A 105 -24.03 14.39 -1.90
CA THR A 105 -25.00 14.65 -2.98
C THR A 105 -26.35 15.08 -2.42
N LEU A 106 -26.78 14.51 -1.29
CA LEU A 106 -28.07 14.79 -0.67
C LEU A 106 -28.09 16.12 0.11
N SER A 107 -26.95 16.54 0.65
CA SER A 107 -26.81 17.78 1.42
C SER A 107 -26.29 18.96 0.60
N ALA A 108 -25.81 18.73 -0.63
CA ALA A 108 -25.35 19.78 -1.52
C ALA A 108 -26.52 20.74 -1.85
N PRO A 109 -26.37 22.05 -1.60
CA PRO A 109 -27.37 23.01 -2.00
C PRO A 109 -27.45 23.05 -3.54
N PRO A 110 -28.65 23.18 -4.15
CA PRO A 110 -28.84 23.05 -5.60
C PRO A 110 -28.03 24.06 -6.43
N GLN A 111 -27.60 25.15 -5.82
CA GLN A 111 -26.72 26.18 -6.37
C GLN A 111 -25.26 25.72 -6.58
N ALA A 112 -24.81 24.63 -5.96
CA ALA A 112 -23.45 24.08 -6.13
C ALA A 112 -23.26 23.37 -7.48
N PHE A 113 -24.34 23.01 -8.18
CA PHE A 113 -24.30 22.32 -9.48
C PHE A 113 -24.45 23.28 -10.67
N HIS A 114 -24.44 24.60 -10.44
CA HIS A 114 -24.35 25.56 -11.55
C HIS A 114 -22.95 25.50 -12.15
N GLY A 115 -22.87 25.29 -13.47
CA GLY A 115 -21.62 25.13 -14.20
C GLY A 115 -20.63 26.25 -13.86
N GLY A 116 -19.50 25.86 -13.26
CA GLY A 116 -18.40 26.77 -13.00
C GLY A 116 -17.77 27.25 -14.31
N PRO A 117 -17.08 28.40 -14.30
CA PRO A 117 -16.35 28.88 -15.47
C PRO A 117 -15.32 27.83 -15.90
N VAL A 118 -15.23 27.59 -17.20
CA VAL A 118 -14.27 26.66 -17.81
C VAL A 118 -12.86 27.15 -17.46
N VAL A 119 -12.14 26.41 -16.61
CA VAL A 119 -10.76 26.69 -16.24
C VAL A 119 -9.85 26.19 -17.37
N ASP A 120 -9.11 27.10 -17.99
CA ASP A 120 -8.09 26.77 -18.99
C ASP A 120 -6.87 26.15 -18.27
N ILE A 121 -6.42 24.97 -18.71
CA ILE A 121 -5.52 24.07 -17.92
C ILE A 121 -4.04 24.50 -18.04
N SER A 122 -3.77 25.77 -18.32
CA SER A 122 -2.42 26.34 -18.28
C SER A 122 -2.31 27.66 -17.49
N PRO A 123 -2.73 27.74 -16.21
CA PRO A 123 -2.54 28.96 -15.43
C PRO A 123 -1.15 29.02 -14.81
N THR A 124 -0.64 30.23 -14.67
CA THR A 124 0.57 30.53 -13.88
C THR A 124 0.30 30.40 -12.37
N THR A 125 1.34 30.29 -11.54
CA THR A 125 1.21 30.15 -10.08
C THR A 125 0.49 31.34 -9.42
N GLU A 126 0.56 32.53 -10.02
CA GLU A 126 -0.07 33.75 -9.53
C GLU A 126 -1.58 33.78 -9.81
N GLU A 127 -2.01 33.25 -10.97
CA GLU A 127 -3.43 33.02 -11.28
C GLU A 127 -4.06 31.97 -10.36
N TRP A 128 -3.32 30.92 -10.01
CA TRP A 128 -3.80 29.92 -9.06
C TRP A 128 -4.13 30.52 -7.69
N ASN A 129 -3.26 31.38 -7.18
CA ASN A 129 -3.49 32.05 -5.89
C ASN A 129 -4.72 32.96 -5.96
N ALA A 130 -4.89 33.73 -7.03
CA ALA A 130 -6.05 34.60 -7.19
C ALA A 130 -7.38 33.82 -7.29
N VAL A 131 -7.37 32.68 -7.98
CA VAL A 131 -8.55 31.79 -8.08
C VAL A 131 -8.86 31.14 -6.72
N LEU A 132 -7.84 30.67 -6.01
CA LEU A 132 -7.97 30.12 -4.66
C LEU A 132 -8.48 31.16 -3.66
N ASP A 133 -7.97 32.38 -3.69
CA ASP A 133 -8.42 33.48 -2.84
C ASP A 133 -9.87 33.89 -3.14
N GLY A 134 -10.25 33.91 -4.42
CA GLY A 134 -11.65 34.14 -4.82
C GLY A 134 -12.60 33.05 -4.31
N TRP A 135 -12.17 31.79 -4.40
CA TRP A 135 -12.97 30.65 -3.93
C TRP A 135 -13.07 30.59 -2.40
N THR A 136 -11.95 30.75 -1.70
CA THR A 136 -11.90 30.71 -0.23
C THR A 136 -12.60 31.88 0.43
N SER A 137 -12.49 33.09 -0.13
CA SER A 137 -13.19 34.28 0.40
C SER A 137 -14.70 34.21 0.19
N GLY A 138 -15.17 33.60 -0.91
CA GLY A 138 -16.58 33.29 -1.14
C GLY A 138 -17.11 32.25 -0.14
N LEU A 139 -16.32 31.20 0.10
CA LEU A 139 -16.64 30.17 1.08
C LEU A 139 -16.73 30.75 2.50
N ALA A 140 -15.75 31.57 2.90
CA ALA A 140 -15.69 32.20 4.23
C ALA A 140 -16.90 33.10 4.51
N ARG A 141 -17.33 33.87 3.50
CA ARG A 141 -18.50 34.75 3.60
C ARG A 141 -19.81 33.98 3.68
N GLN A 142 -19.86 32.77 3.12
CA GLN A 142 -21.04 31.90 3.14
C GLN A 142 -21.13 31.07 4.42
N THR A 143 -20.00 30.67 5.01
CA THR A 143 -19.94 29.99 6.32
C THR A 143 -20.38 30.86 7.50
N ASP A 144 -20.20 32.18 7.43
CA ASP A 144 -20.71 33.12 8.44
C ASP A 144 -22.25 33.26 8.39
N ALA A 145 -22.86 32.97 7.24
CA ALA A 145 -24.30 33.14 7.01
C ALA A 145 -25.12 31.86 7.28
N ASP A 146 -24.50 30.68 7.18
CA ASP A 146 -25.21 29.40 7.31
C ASP A 146 -24.46 28.42 8.24
N PRO A 147 -24.94 28.21 9.49
CA PRO A 147 -24.31 27.30 10.45
C PRO A 147 -24.35 25.84 9.99
N PHE A 148 -25.28 25.46 9.10
CA PHE A 148 -25.33 24.12 8.53
C PHE A 148 -24.15 23.88 7.57
N LEU A 149 -23.82 24.84 6.72
CA LEU A 149 -22.71 24.74 5.76
C LEU A 149 -21.36 24.61 6.50
N THR A 150 -21.19 25.32 7.61
CA THR A 150 -19.99 25.26 8.44
C THR A 150 -19.83 23.90 9.12
N LEU A 151 -20.91 23.36 9.68
CA LEU A 151 -20.90 22.01 10.28
C LEU A 151 -20.62 20.94 9.21
N TRP A 152 -21.18 21.13 8.01
CA TRP A 152 -21.01 20.24 6.88
C TRP A 152 -19.56 20.17 6.40
N ILE A 153 -18.96 21.31 6.04
CA ILE A 153 -17.57 21.38 5.53
C ILE A 153 -16.60 20.89 6.60
N GLY A 154 -16.77 21.32 7.86
CA GLY A 154 -15.94 20.87 8.97
C GLY A 154 -16.03 19.35 9.19
N GLY A 155 -17.24 18.79 9.13
CA GLY A 155 -17.48 17.35 9.24
C GLY A 155 -16.82 16.55 8.12
N SER A 156 -16.91 17.00 6.86
CA SER A 156 -16.28 16.33 5.72
C SER A 156 -14.76 16.34 5.81
N ILE A 157 -14.15 17.46 6.21
CA ILE A 157 -12.69 17.57 6.38
C ILE A 157 -12.21 16.63 7.49
N LEU A 158 -12.91 16.62 8.65
CA LEU A 158 -12.56 15.72 9.76
C LEU A 158 -12.69 14.26 9.36
N ALA A 159 -13.75 13.89 8.65
CA ALA A 159 -13.94 12.52 8.15
C ALA A 159 -12.83 12.10 7.18
N ALA A 160 -12.42 12.99 6.26
CA ALA A 160 -11.32 12.75 5.35
C ALA A 160 -9.98 12.55 6.10
N ILE A 161 -9.68 13.41 7.09
CA ILE A 161 -8.47 13.29 7.91
C ILE A 161 -8.44 11.96 8.67
N VAL A 162 -9.55 11.57 9.30
CA VAL A 162 -9.66 10.30 10.02
C VAL A 162 -9.51 9.11 9.06
N GLY A 163 -10.13 9.16 7.89
CA GLY A 163 -10.00 8.12 6.86
C GLY A 163 -8.56 7.95 6.38
N ILE A 164 -7.87 9.06 6.10
CA ILE A 164 -6.46 9.05 5.71
C ILE A 164 -5.58 8.50 6.84
N ALA A 165 -5.81 8.93 8.09
CA ALA A 165 -5.04 8.45 9.24
C ALA A 165 -5.23 6.95 9.48
N VAL A 166 -6.46 6.45 9.39
CA VAL A 166 -6.77 5.02 9.50
C VAL A 166 -6.12 4.25 8.35
N GLY A 167 -6.25 4.73 7.10
CA GLY A 167 -5.63 4.11 5.94
C GLY A 167 -4.09 4.05 6.05
N LEU A 168 -3.44 5.13 6.45
CA LEU A 168 -2.00 5.16 6.70
C LEU A 168 -1.58 4.26 7.86
N SER A 169 -2.39 4.15 8.90
CA SER A 169 -2.11 3.26 10.04
C SER A 169 -2.24 1.79 9.67
N ALA A 170 -3.23 1.44 8.83
CA ALA A 170 -3.41 0.10 8.29
C ALA A 170 -2.26 -0.24 7.32
N TRP A 171 -1.89 0.71 6.47
CA TRP A 171 -0.76 0.55 5.54
C TRP A 171 0.58 0.34 6.27
N ARG A 172 0.82 1.06 7.37
CA ARG A 172 2.00 0.87 8.24
C ARG A 172 2.01 -0.46 9.01
N ARG A 173 0.85 -1.06 9.27
CA ARG A 173 0.74 -2.34 9.99
C ARG A 173 0.69 -3.54 9.05
N ALA A 174 0.41 -3.32 7.77
CA ALA A 174 0.50 -4.36 6.76
C ALA A 174 1.97 -4.77 6.62
N ASP A 175 2.22 -6.05 6.89
CA ASP A 175 3.51 -6.75 6.74
C ASP A 175 4.04 -6.62 5.31
N ASP A 176 5.36 -6.71 5.09
CA ASP A 176 5.98 -6.58 3.75
C ASP A 176 5.37 -7.58 2.74
N ALA A 177 4.99 -8.78 3.21
CA ALA A 177 4.28 -9.79 2.43
C ALA A 177 2.89 -9.35 1.94
N SER A 178 2.18 -8.51 2.69
CA SER A 178 0.90 -7.93 2.26
C SER A 178 1.07 -6.81 1.23
N HIS A 179 2.21 -6.11 1.20
CA HIS A 179 2.50 -5.12 0.16
C HIS A 179 2.80 -5.79 -1.18
N GLU A 180 3.52 -6.92 -1.18
CA GLU A 180 3.72 -7.73 -2.40
C GLU A 180 2.39 -8.27 -2.96
N LEU A 181 1.51 -8.78 -2.10
CA LEU A 181 0.18 -9.26 -2.50
C LEU A 181 -0.72 -8.14 -3.05
N LEU A 182 -0.58 -6.92 -2.53
CA LEU A 182 -1.30 -5.76 -3.04
C LEU A 182 -0.74 -5.30 -4.39
N GLN A 183 0.58 -5.32 -4.61
CA GLN A 183 1.17 -5.01 -5.92
C GLN A 183 0.69 -5.98 -7.00
N VAL A 184 0.73 -7.29 -6.73
CA VAL A 184 0.23 -8.32 -7.68
C VAL A 184 -1.27 -8.14 -7.98
N ARG A 185 -2.06 -7.70 -6.99
CA ARG A 185 -3.49 -7.41 -7.21
C ARG A 185 -3.71 -6.14 -8.00
N VAL A 186 -2.93 -5.09 -7.77
CA VAL A 186 -3.01 -3.83 -8.52
C VAL A 186 -2.61 -4.05 -9.97
N GLU A 187 -1.52 -4.78 -10.24
CA GLU A 187 -1.10 -5.14 -11.60
C GLU A 187 -2.17 -5.94 -12.34
N ARG A 188 -2.81 -6.90 -11.67
CA ARG A 188 -3.91 -7.67 -12.26
C ARG A 188 -5.14 -6.81 -12.57
N VAL A 189 -5.43 -5.82 -11.72
CA VAL A 189 -6.53 -4.87 -11.96
C VAL A 189 -6.18 -3.92 -13.10
N SER A 190 -4.95 -3.43 -13.20
CA SER A 190 -4.52 -2.58 -14.31
C SER A 190 -4.53 -3.35 -15.64
N GLU A 191 -4.05 -4.59 -15.69
CA GLU A 191 -4.13 -5.44 -16.89
C GLU A 191 -5.58 -5.71 -17.31
N TRP A 192 -6.46 -5.95 -16.33
CA TRP A 192 -7.89 -6.11 -16.60
C TRP A 192 -8.51 -4.82 -17.13
N PHE A 193 -8.12 -3.66 -16.59
CA PHE A 193 -8.59 -2.35 -17.03
C PHE A 193 -8.11 -2.02 -18.45
N ASP A 194 -6.83 -2.26 -18.74
CA ASP A 194 -6.24 -2.12 -20.07
C ASP A 194 -6.89 -3.08 -21.08
N GLY A 195 -7.24 -4.29 -20.66
CA GLY A 195 -7.98 -5.26 -21.49
C GLY A 195 -9.45 -4.89 -21.76
N ILE A 196 -10.01 -3.96 -20.99
CA ILE A 196 -11.36 -3.40 -21.18
C ILE A 196 -11.29 -2.15 -22.06
N ILE A 197 -10.34 -1.25 -21.79
CA ILE A 197 -10.15 -0.01 -22.54
C ILE A 197 -9.55 -0.28 -23.94
N GLY A 198 -8.61 -1.22 -24.05
CA GLY A 198 -7.95 -1.60 -25.31
C GLY A 198 -8.83 -2.37 -26.30
N ARG A 199 -10.09 -2.66 -25.96
CA ARG A 199 -11.04 -3.39 -26.83
C ARG A 199 -12.03 -2.48 -27.58
N THR A 200 -11.86 -1.16 -27.48
CA THR A 200 -12.68 -0.19 -28.20
C THR A 200 -11.90 0.52 -29.31
N THR A 201 -11.47 -0.23 -30.32
CA THR A 201 -11.24 0.28 -31.69
C THR A 201 -11.61 -0.79 -32.69
#